data_AF-A0A933MML2-F1
#
_entry.id   AF-A0A933MML2-F1
#
_cell.length_a   1.000
_cell.length_b   1.000
_cell.length_c   1.000
_cell.angle_alpha   90.00
_cell.angle_beta   90.00
_cell.angle_gamma   90.00
#
_symmetry.space_group_name_H-M   'P 1'
#
loop_
_entity.id
_entity.type
_entity.pdbx_description
1 polymer ?
#
loop_
_entity_poly.entity_id
_entity_poly.type
_entity_poly.pdbx_seq_one_letter_code
_entity_poly.pdbx_strand_id
1 'polypeptide(L)'
;MARGIEGTRIFESDKDREDFVSRLASQVEATGLQVLAWALLPNHLHLLVRTGRRSLPSVMRRILGGYAVAFNRRHRRQGHLFQNRYKSIVVEEEPYLLELTRYIHLNPLRARLVRDLAALNQYPWSGHSVLVGHVRRSWQAVDEILGQLAPTSREARRRYRAFVVAGVHQGRRPELVGGGLRRSAGGWASVAALKRGRERWACDERVLGSGDFVEQILHEAESQATAGWSARVAQTLPSLIERMARTFGVRETEILGGSRRRPVARARAAMSAVAVRSLGLPATRAAQALGVTAMAVLRGVDRGLGYLRERRLDPERLAKEVIRK
;
A
#
# COMPACT_ATOMS: atom_id res chain seq x y z
N MET A 1 2.47 -5.28 -9.01
CA MET A 1 3.09 -6.52 -9.54
C MET A 1 2.01 -7.51 -9.96
N ALA A 2 2.09 -8.10 -11.15
CA ALA A 2 1.25 -9.23 -11.59
C ALA A 2 2.12 -10.44 -11.96
N ARG A 3 1.65 -11.66 -11.72
CA ARG A 3 2.43 -12.91 -11.87
C ARG A 3 1.59 -14.02 -12.50
N GLY A 4 2.22 -14.81 -13.37
CA GLY A 4 1.61 -15.98 -14.00
C GLY A 4 1.24 -17.08 -13.02
N ILE A 5 0.13 -17.77 -13.28
CA ILE A 5 -0.31 -18.92 -12.49
C ILE A 5 0.81 -19.95 -12.39
N GLU A 6 1.04 -20.49 -11.17
CA GLU A 6 2.12 -21.46 -10.91
C GLU A 6 3.54 -20.99 -11.31
N GLY A 7 3.75 -19.67 -11.48
CA GLY A 7 5.03 -19.14 -11.94
C GLY A 7 5.29 -19.34 -13.43
N THR A 8 4.26 -19.72 -14.20
CA THR A 8 4.28 -19.89 -15.65
C THR A 8 4.73 -18.61 -16.35
N ARG A 9 5.42 -18.76 -17.48
CA ARG A 9 5.76 -17.63 -18.34
C ARG A 9 4.50 -16.97 -18.86
N ILE A 10 4.37 -15.67 -18.59
CA ILE A 10 3.34 -14.81 -19.14
C ILE A 10 3.84 -14.03 -20.35
N PHE A 11 5.15 -14.04 -20.62
CA PHE A 11 5.76 -13.50 -21.85
C PHE A 11 6.67 -14.57 -22.46
N GLU A 12 6.21 -15.23 -23.51
CA GLU A 12 6.97 -16.27 -24.21
C GLU A 12 7.78 -15.69 -25.37
N SER A 13 7.29 -14.59 -25.96
CA SER A 13 7.88 -13.91 -27.11
C SER A 13 7.92 -12.39 -26.94
N ASP A 14 8.70 -11.71 -27.78
CA ASP A 14 8.68 -10.24 -27.85
C ASP A 14 7.33 -9.70 -28.34
N LYS A 15 6.58 -10.49 -29.13
CA LYS A 15 5.20 -10.17 -29.52
C LYS A 15 4.26 -10.09 -28.32
N ASP A 16 4.46 -10.95 -27.33
CA ASP A 16 3.71 -10.90 -26.07
C ASP A 16 4.05 -9.63 -25.28
N ARG A 17 5.34 -9.28 -25.23
CA ARG A 17 5.80 -8.09 -24.52
C ARG A 17 5.32 -6.80 -25.18
N GLU A 18 5.39 -6.68 -26.51
CA GLU A 18 4.81 -5.52 -27.22
C GLU A 18 3.30 -5.43 -27.02
N ASP A 19 2.53 -6.52 -27.11
CA ASP A 19 1.08 -6.50 -26.87
C ASP A 19 0.74 -5.93 -25.48
N PHE A 20 1.51 -6.32 -24.45
CA PHE A 20 1.36 -5.73 -23.12
C PHE A 20 1.75 -4.25 -23.07
N VAL A 21 2.89 -3.88 -23.64
CA VAL A 21 3.39 -2.50 -23.65
C VAL A 21 2.42 -1.57 -24.40
N SER A 22 1.89 -1.99 -25.55
CA SER A 22 0.90 -1.23 -26.31
C SER A 22 -0.37 -1.00 -25.49
N ARG A 23 -0.86 -2.02 -24.77
CA ARG A 23 -2.03 -1.87 -23.88
C ARG A 23 -1.77 -0.89 -22.74
N LEU A 24 -0.58 -0.97 -22.14
CA LEU A 24 -0.18 -0.04 -21.09
C LEU A 24 -0.15 1.40 -21.61
N ALA A 25 0.48 1.61 -22.78
CA ALA A 25 0.52 2.91 -23.45
C ALA A 25 -0.88 3.49 -23.71
N SER A 26 -1.79 2.69 -24.28
CA SER A 26 -3.17 3.14 -24.52
C SER A 26 -3.92 3.51 -23.23
N GLN A 27 -3.61 2.88 -22.10
CA GLN A 27 -4.22 3.26 -20.82
C GLN A 27 -3.62 4.54 -20.23
N VAL A 28 -2.32 4.80 -20.42
CA VAL A 28 -1.70 6.08 -20.01
C VAL A 28 -2.46 7.25 -20.62
N GLU A 29 -2.66 7.22 -21.93
CA GLU A 29 -3.38 8.26 -22.68
C GLU A 29 -4.85 8.37 -22.27
N ALA A 30 -5.55 7.23 -22.17
CA ALA A 30 -6.98 7.21 -21.89
C ALA A 30 -7.35 7.60 -20.46
N THR A 31 -6.46 7.38 -19.48
CA THR A 31 -6.81 7.55 -18.06
C THR A 31 -5.98 8.58 -17.31
N GLY A 32 -4.92 9.12 -17.93
CA GLY A 32 -3.92 9.95 -17.25
C GLY A 32 -3.10 9.17 -16.24
N LEU A 33 -2.96 7.86 -16.40
CA LEU A 33 -2.07 7.06 -15.57
C LEU A 33 -0.63 7.49 -15.88
N GLN A 34 0.16 7.84 -14.88
CA GLN A 34 1.59 8.09 -15.10
C GLN A 34 2.38 6.82 -14.75
N VAL A 35 3.17 6.31 -15.70
CA VAL A 35 4.06 5.18 -15.46
C VAL A 35 5.47 5.70 -15.23
N LEU A 36 5.94 5.59 -13.99
CA LEU A 36 7.21 6.14 -13.51
C LEU A 36 8.37 5.15 -13.75
N ALA A 37 8.14 3.87 -13.44
CA ALA A 37 9.11 2.80 -13.63
C ALA A 37 8.41 1.47 -13.94
N TRP A 38 9.05 0.62 -14.75
CA TRP A 38 8.47 -0.68 -15.12
C TRP A 38 9.54 -1.70 -15.53
N ALA A 39 9.22 -2.98 -15.40
CA ALA A 39 10.04 -4.08 -15.93
C ALA A 39 9.17 -5.32 -16.20
N LEU A 40 9.36 -5.93 -17.38
CA LEU A 40 8.72 -7.20 -17.75
C LEU A 40 9.72 -8.34 -17.61
N LEU A 41 9.34 -9.36 -16.83
CA LEU A 41 10.09 -10.59 -16.62
C LEU A 41 9.26 -11.76 -17.14
N PRO A 42 9.86 -12.89 -17.55
CA PRO A 42 9.14 -13.97 -18.23
C PRO A 42 7.83 -14.39 -17.55
N ASN A 43 7.79 -14.47 -16.22
CA ASN A 43 6.62 -14.92 -15.46
C ASN A 43 5.93 -13.84 -14.59
N HIS A 44 6.38 -12.59 -14.62
CA HIS A 44 5.76 -11.50 -13.85
C HIS A 44 6.19 -10.11 -14.35
N LEU A 45 5.49 -9.09 -13.87
CA LEU A 45 5.80 -7.70 -14.19
C LEU A 45 5.77 -6.80 -12.94
N HIS A 46 6.58 -5.75 -12.98
CA HIS A 46 6.61 -4.68 -11.97
C HIS A 46 6.26 -3.35 -12.62
N LEU A 47 5.41 -2.58 -11.95
CA LEU A 47 4.99 -1.23 -12.34
C LEU A 47 5.04 -0.34 -11.11
N LEU A 48 5.60 0.86 -11.26
CA LEU A 48 5.47 1.99 -10.36
C LEU A 48 4.67 3.06 -11.09
N VAL A 49 3.51 3.40 -10.56
CA VAL A 49 2.54 4.26 -11.23
C VAL A 49 1.98 5.29 -10.27
N ARG A 50 1.66 6.47 -10.80
CA ARG A 50 0.79 7.45 -10.15
C ARG A 50 -0.58 7.37 -10.81
N THR A 51 -1.63 7.21 -10.01
CA THR A 51 -3.00 7.09 -10.53
C THR A 51 -3.51 8.43 -11.02
N GLY A 52 -4.14 8.44 -12.19
CA GLY A 52 -4.79 9.63 -12.74
C GLY A 52 -6.30 9.66 -12.48
N ARG A 53 -7.05 10.03 -13.51
CA ARG A 53 -8.51 10.24 -13.47
C ARG A 53 -9.32 8.96 -13.24
N ARG A 54 -8.74 7.78 -13.53
CA ARG A 54 -9.38 6.47 -13.31
C ARG A 54 -8.66 5.72 -12.21
N SER A 55 -9.43 4.96 -11.43
CA SER A 55 -8.88 4.11 -10.37
C SER A 55 -7.96 3.02 -10.93
N LEU A 56 -6.91 2.68 -10.18
CA LEU A 56 -5.96 1.62 -10.55
C LEU A 56 -6.65 0.28 -10.87
N PRO A 57 -7.66 -0.20 -10.10
CA PRO A 57 -8.34 -1.45 -10.44
C PRO A 57 -9.02 -1.42 -11.81
N SER A 58 -9.61 -0.29 -12.20
CA SER A 58 -10.26 -0.13 -13.51
C SER A 58 -9.24 -0.24 -14.65
N VAL A 59 -8.11 0.46 -14.52
CA VAL A 59 -7.01 0.42 -15.48
C VAL A 59 -6.42 -0.99 -15.60
N MET A 60 -6.07 -1.60 -14.46
CA MET A 60 -5.43 -2.92 -14.44
C MET A 60 -6.36 -4.02 -14.96
N ARG A 61 -7.67 -3.92 -14.75
CA ARG A 61 -8.65 -4.85 -15.34
C ARG A 61 -8.58 -4.86 -16.87
N ARG A 62 -8.48 -3.67 -17.50
CA ARG A 62 -8.40 -3.55 -18.96
C ARG A 62 -7.07 -4.08 -19.50
N ILE A 63 -5.96 -3.75 -18.85
CA ILE A 63 -4.62 -4.20 -19.25
C ILE A 63 -4.52 -5.73 -19.11
N LEU A 64 -4.69 -6.25 -17.89
CA LEU A 64 -4.44 -7.66 -17.59
C LEU A 64 -5.49 -8.57 -18.21
N GLY A 65 -6.77 -8.19 -18.18
CA GLY A 65 -7.84 -8.98 -18.78
C GLY A 65 -7.70 -9.07 -20.30
N GLY A 66 -7.48 -7.93 -20.96
CA GLY A 66 -7.27 -7.89 -22.41
C GLY A 66 -6.02 -8.66 -22.84
N TYR A 67 -4.94 -8.54 -22.07
CA TYR A 67 -3.71 -9.29 -22.30
C TYR A 67 -3.90 -10.79 -22.15
N ALA A 68 -4.54 -11.26 -21.07
CA ALA A 68 -4.76 -12.68 -20.83
C ALA A 68 -5.57 -13.35 -21.94
N VAL A 69 -6.62 -12.67 -22.45
CA VAL A 69 -7.42 -13.17 -23.57
C VAL A 69 -6.59 -13.28 -24.84
N ALA A 70 -5.79 -12.24 -25.17
CA ALA A 70 -4.95 -12.24 -26.36
C ALA A 70 -3.84 -13.30 -26.29
N PHE A 71 -3.20 -13.44 -25.13
CA PHE A 71 -2.18 -14.46 -24.86
C PHE A 71 -2.76 -15.87 -24.99
N ASN A 72 -3.89 -16.15 -24.34
CA ASN A 72 -4.53 -17.46 -24.42
C ASN A 72 -4.90 -17.84 -25.85
N ARG A 73 -5.45 -16.90 -26.64
CA ARG A 73 -5.73 -17.13 -28.06
C ARG A 73 -4.46 -17.40 -28.87
N ARG A 74 -3.40 -16.62 -28.65
CA ARG A 74 -2.11 -16.73 -29.37
C ARG A 74 -1.43 -18.07 -29.12
N HIS A 75 -1.46 -18.53 -27.87
CA HIS A 75 -0.79 -19.75 -27.40
C HIS A 75 -1.70 -20.96 -27.30
N ARG A 76 -2.94 -20.87 -27.83
CA ARG A 76 -3.98 -21.91 -27.79
C ARG A 76 -4.21 -22.48 -26.38
N ARG A 77 -4.12 -21.62 -25.36
CA ARG A 77 -4.34 -21.96 -23.96
C ARG A 77 -5.77 -21.68 -23.54
N GLN A 78 -6.21 -22.40 -22.51
CA GLN A 78 -7.48 -22.17 -21.81
C GLN A 78 -7.20 -21.87 -20.34
N GLY A 79 -8.16 -21.22 -19.66
CA GLY A 79 -8.07 -20.93 -18.24
C GLY A 79 -7.32 -19.64 -17.86
N HIS A 80 -7.01 -19.50 -16.57
CA HIS A 80 -6.39 -18.31 -16.01
C HIS A 80 -4.91 -18.20 -16.37
N LEU A 81 -4.48 -17.02 -16.84
CA LEU A 81 -3.07 -16.74 -17.06
C LEU A 81 -2.35 -16.26 -15.80
N PHE A 82 -3.02 -15.43 -14.99
CA PHE A 82 -2.45 -14.82 -13.78
C PHE A 82 -2.94 -15.54 -12.51
N GLN A 83 -2.09 -15.59 -11.46
CA GLN A 83 -2.43 -16.20 -10.16
C GLN A 83 -3.61 -15.52 -9.47
N ASN A 84 -3.62 -14.19 -9.54
CA ASN A 84 -4.55 -13.29 -8.88
C ASN A 84 -4.60 -12.00 -9.71
N ARG A 85 -5.45 -11.04 -9.33
CA ARG A 85 -5.56 -9.74 -10.02
C ARG A 85 -4.19 -9.05 -10.16
N TYR A 86 -3.63 -8.58 -9.06
CA TYR A 86 -2.27 -8.03 -8.93
C TYR A 86 -2.03 -7.71 -7.45
N LYS A 87 -0.76 -7.63 -7.04
CA LYS A 87 -0.36 -7.05 -5.76
C LYS A 87 -0.08 -5.56 -5.95
N SER A 88 -0.69 -4.72 -5.12
CA SER A 88 -0.45 -3.28 -5.04
C SER A 88 0.00 -2.88 -3.65
N ILE A 89 0.96 -1.96 -3.59
CA ILE A 89 1.46 -1.35 -2.37
C ILE A 89 1.37 0.16 -2.60
N VAL A 90 0.73 0.89 -1.69
CA VAL A 90 0.72 2.36 -1.69
C VAL A 90 2.09 2.82 -1.18
N VAL A 91 2.68 3.80 -1.84
CA VAL A 91 4.04 4.24 -1.54
C VAL A 91 4.03 5.74 -1.28
N GLU A 92 4.64 6.16 -0.17
CA GLU A 92 5.00 7.55 0.08
C GLU A 92 6.10 7.96 -0.89
N GLU A 93 5.89 9.03 -1.66
CA GLU A 93 6.78 9.40 -2.76
C GLU A 93 8.21 9.65 -2.27
N GLU A 94 8.40 10.58 -1.34
CA GLU A 94 9.65 10.77 -0.61
C GLU A 94 9.68 9.90 0.65
N PRO A 95 10.77 9.16 0.94
CA PRO A 95 12.03 9.05 0.21
C PRO A 95 12.09 7.87 -0.79
N TYR A 96 10.98 7.20 -1.10
CA TYR A 96 11.01 5.87 -1.73
C TYR A 96 11.03 5.88 -3.27
N LEU A 97 10.64 6.97 -3.93
CA LEU A 97 10.43 7.05 -5.38
C LEU A 97 11.65 6.59 -6.18
N LEU A 98 12.82 7.19 -5.93
CA LEU A 98 14.04 6.86 -6.65
C LEU A 98 14.51 5.44 -6.32
N GLU A 99 14.47 5.04 -5.05
CA GLU A 99 14.87 3.70 -4.60
C GLU A 99 14.02 2.59 -5.25
N LEU A 100 12.71 2.78 -5.33
CA LEU A 100 11.81 1.84 -6.00
C LEU A 100 12.03 1.83 -7.51
N THR A 101 12.25 2.99 -8.12
CA THR A 101 12.59 3.08 -9.54
C THR A 101 13.83 2.26 -9.86
N ARG A 102 14.90 2.45 -9.06
CA ARG A 102 16.14 1.67 -9.18
C ARG A 102 15.89 0.19 -8.92
N TYR A 103 15.12 -0.16 -7.89
CA TYR A 103 14.79 -1.54 -7.57
C TYR A 103 14.12 -2.23 -8.76
N ILE A 104 13.08 -1.62 -9.33
CA ILE A 104 12.34 -2.13 -10.49
C ILE A 104 13.26 -2.29 -11.69
N HIS A 105 14.01 -1.24 -12.03
CA HIS A 105 14.88 -1.23 -13.20
C HIS A 105 16.04 -2.23 -13.14
N LEU A 106 16.50 -2.61 -11.94
CA LEU A 106 17.51 -3.66 -11.75
C LEU A 106 16.94 -5.09 -11.74
N ASN A 107 15.60 -5.29 -11.83
CA ASN A 107 15.02 -6.64 -11.85
C ASN A 107 15.52 -7.51 -13.02
N PRO A 108 15.62 -7.02 -14.27
CA PRO A 108 16.12 -7.86 -15.36
C PRO A 108 17.55 -8.36 -15.12
N LEU A 109 18.42 -7.54 -14.54
CA LEU A 109 19.78 -7.92 -14.17
C LEU A 109 19.77 -8.96 -13.04
N ARG A 110 19.00 -8.73 -11.98
CA ARG A 110 18.87 -9.66 -10.83
C ARG A 110 18.25 -11.00 -11.21
N ALA A 111 17.35 -11.00 -12.20
CA ALA A 111 16.74 -12.20 -12.76
C ALA A 111 17.60 -12.86 -13.85
N ARG A 112 18.82 -12.35 -14.10
CA ARG A 112 19.77 -12.85 -15.11
C ARG A 112 19.19 -12.88 -16.53
N LEU A 113 18.25 -12.00 -16.84
CA LEU A 113 17.73 -11.80 -18.20
C LEU A 113 18.71 -11.02 -19.07
N VAL A 114 19.56 -10.22 -18.44
CA VAL A 114 20.67 -9.49 -19.05
C VAL A 114 21.93 -9.74 -18.23
N ARG A 115 23.09 -9.73 -18.90
CA ARG A 115 24.38 -10.10 -18.28
C ARG A 115 24.96 -8.98 -17.41
N ASP A 116 24.78 -7.74 -17.82
CA ASP A 116 25.43 -6.57 -17.24
C ASP A 116 24.60 -5.29 -17.47
N LEU A 117 25.12 -4.15 -17.01
CA LEU A 117 24.48 -2.85 -17.19
C LEU A 117 24.45 -2.39 -18.65
N ALA A 118 25.42 -2.77 -19.48
CA ALA A 118 25.44 -2.39 -20.89
C ALA A 118 24.31 -3.08 -21.67
N ALA A 119 24.02 -4.33 -21.35
CA ALA A 119 22.85 -5.05 -21.84
C ALA A 119 21.55 -4.48 -21.24
N LEU A 120 21.54 -4.11 -19.95
CA LEU A 120 20.36 -3.47 -19.33
C LEU A 120 20.00 -2.13 -19.98
N ASN A 121 21.00 -1.31 -20.33
CA ASN A 121 20.81 -0.02 -21.02
C ASN A 121 20.01 -0.17 -22.32
N GLN A 122 20.14 -1.32 -22.99
CA GLN A 122 19.50 -1.62 -24.27
C GLN A 122 18.25 -2.50 -24.14
N TYR A 123 17.94 -3.00 -22.93
CA TYR A 123 16.84 -3.94 -22.72
C TYR A 123 15.47 -3.23 -22.92
N PRO A 124 14.71 -3.55 -23.98
CA PRO A 124 13.52 -2.77 -24.35
C PRO A 124 12.32 -3.02 -23.44
N TRP A 125 12.40 -4.02 -22.56
CA TRP A 125 11.31 -4.46 -21.68
C TRP A 125 11.48 -3.96 -20.24
N SER A 126 12.14 -2.81 -20.08
CA SER A 126 12.33 -2.12 -18.82
C SER A 126 12.31 -0.61 -19.06
N GLY A 127 11.71 0.14 -18.13
CA GLY A 127 11.73 1.60 -18.15
C GLY A 127 13.13 2.19 -17.97
N HIS A 128 14.11 1.37 -17.60
CA HIS A 128 15.51 1.77 -17.52
C HIS A 128 16.05 2.28 -18.86
N SER A 129 15.86 1.50 -19.94
CA SER A 129 16.37 1.84 -21.28
C SER A 129 15.77 3.14 -21.82
N VAL A 130 14.56 3.48 -21.36
CA VAL A 130 13.91 4.76 -21.64
C VAL A 130 14.55 5.91 -20.87
N LEU A 131 14.77 5.75 -19.56
CA LEU A 131 15.44 6.74 -18.73
C LEU A 131 16.91 6.97 -19.11
N VAL A 132 17.61 5.96 -19.65
CA VAL A 132 18.98 6.14 -20.16
C VAL A 132 19.05 6.59 -21.63
N GLY A 133 17.93 6.56 -22.36
CA GLY A 133 17.76 7.18 -23.67
C GLY A 133 18.01 6.26 -24.87
N HIS A 134 18.08 4.94 -24.67
CA HIS A 134 18.28 3.96 -25.74
C HIS A 134 16.96 3.51 -26.39
N VAL A 135 15.84 3.56 -25.67
CA VAL A 135 14.53 3.17 -26.17
C VAL A 135 13.55 4.32 -25.97
N ARG A 136 12.69 4.60 -26.96
CA ARG A 136 11.67 5.64 -26.87
C ARG A 136 10.32 5.04 -26.50
N ARG A 137 9.74 5.48 -25.39
CA ARG A 137 8.36 5.22 -24.99
C ARG A 137 7.76 6.52 -24.44
N SER A 138 7.06 7.28 -25.29
CA SER A 138 6.53 8.62 -24.96
C SER A 138 5.55 8.64 -23.78
N TRP A 139 4.91 7.50 -23.50
CA TRP A 139 3.98 7.34 -22.39
C TRP A 139 4.66 7.14 -21.03
N GLN A 140 5.97 6.87 -20.97
CA GLN A 140 6.67 6.78 -19.70
C GLN A 140 6.98 8.19 -19.18
N ALA A 141 6.69 8.42 -17.90
CA ALA A 141 6.92 9.70 -17.24
C ALA A 141 8.42 9.89 -16.91
N VAL A 142 9.21 10.19 -17.95
CA VAL A 142 10.68 10.36 -17.86
C VAL A 142 11.04 11.56 -16.99
N ASP A 143 10.36 12.68 -17.18
CA ASP A 143 10.69 13.94 -16.52
C ASP A 143 10.41 13.91 -15.02
N GLU A 144 9.39 13.16 -14.59
CA GLU A 144 9.09 12.93 -13.17
C GLU A 144 10.25 12.27 -12.42
N ILE A 145 10.99 11.37 -13.08
CA ILE A 145 12.13 10.68 -12.46
C ILE A 145 13.44 11.46 -12.65
N LEU A 146 13.68 11.97 -13.86
CA LEU A 146 14.92 12.67 -14.15
C LEU A 146 14.98 14.06 -13.47
N GLY A 147 13.84 14.74 -13.35
CA GLY A 147 13.73 16.04 -12.68
C GLY A 147 14.11 15.99 -11.20
N GLN A 148 13.88 14.86 -10.53
CA GLN A 148 14.29 14.61 -9.14
C GLN A 148 15.83 14.55 -8.96
N LEU A 149 16.59 14.36 -10.04
CA LEU A 149 18.04 14.17 -9.99
C LEU A 149 18.80 15.42 -10.43
N ALA A 150 18.32 16.10 -11.47
CA ALA A 150 18.88 17.38 -11.92
C ALA A 150 17.94 18.14 -12.87
N PRO A 151 18.12 19.48 -12.99
CA PRO A 151 17.30 20.31 -13.89
C PRO A 151 17.50 20.02 -15.38
N THR A 152 18.70 19.59 -15.80
CA THR A 152 19.00 19.35 -17.22
C THR A 152 18.99 17.87 -17.55
N SER A 153 18.40 17.51 -18.70
CA SER A 153 18.30 16.13 -19.16
C SER A 153 19.64 15.38 -19.18
N ARG A 154 20.72 16.04 -19.62
CA ARG A 154 22.06 15.43 -19.69
C ARG A 154 22.62 15.12 -18.30
N GLU A 155 22.51 16.07 -17.37
CA GLU A 155 22.93 15.89 -15.98
C GLU A 155 22.11 14.81 -15.28
N ALA A 156 20.78 14.88 -15.43
CA ALA A 156 19.85 13.97 -14.80
C ALA A 156 20.10 12.52 -15.23
N ARG A 157 20.32 12.27 -16.53
CA ARG A 157 20.66 10.93 -17.03
C ARG A 157 22.01 10.43 -16.49
N ARG A 158 23.01 11.31 -16.34
CA ARG A 158 24.30 10.93 -15.73
C ARG A 158 24.13 10.53 -14.26
N ARG A 159 23.44 11.36 -13.48
CA ARG A 159 23.14 11.08 -12.06
C ARG A 159 22.27 9.84 -11.90
N TYR A 160 21.28 9.65 -12.76
CA TYR A 160 20.44 8.47 -12.80
C TYR A 160 21.26 7.19 -13.01
N ARG A 161 22.16 7.19 -14.00
CA ARG A 161 23.05 6.05 -14.26
C ARG A 161 23.92 5.75 -13.03
N ALA A 162 24.56 6.76 -12.45
CA ALA A 162 25.37 6.60 -11.24
C ALA A 162 24.55 6.03 -10.07
N PHE A 163 23.34 6.54 -9.88
CA PHE A 163 22.42 6.08 -8.85
C PHE A 163 22.00 4.60 -9.04
N VAL A 164 21.75 4.18 -10.29
CA VAL A 164 21.45 2.77 -10.63
C VAL A 164 22.66 1.87 -10.39
N VAL A 165 23.85 2.29 -10.81
CA VAL A 165 25.12 1.55 -10.60
C VAL A 165 25.34 1.28 -9.12
N ALA A 166 25.15 2.29 -8.26
CA ALA A 166 25.25 2.12 -6.80
C ALA A 166 24.26 1.09 -6.22
N GLY A 167 23.21 0.74 -6.95
CA GLY A 167 22.20 -0.25 -6.55
C GLY A 167 22.48 -1.70 -6.97
N VAL A 168 23.47 -1.95 -7.83
CA VAL A 168 23.69 -3.26 -8.44
C VAL A 168 24.00 -4.33 -7.39
N HIS A 169 24.91 -4.04 -6.46
CA HIS A 169 25.37 -4.98 -5.44
C HIS A 169 24.40 -5.14 -4.26
N GLN A 170 23.32 -4.37 -4.21
CA GLN A 170 22.39 -4.38 -3.08
C GLN A 170 21.46 -5.62 -3.06
N GLY A 171 21.58 -6.52 -4.05
CA GLY A 171 20.89 -7.81 -4.04
C GLY A 171 19.37 -7.72 -3.98
N ARG A 172 18.75 -8.70 -3.31
CA ARG A 172 17.30 -8.67 -3.00
C ARG A 172 17.06 -7.71 -1.83
N ARG A 173 16.06 -6.84 -1.99
CA ARG A 173 15.68 -5.78 -1.05
C ARG A 173 14.30 -6.12 -0.47
N PRO A 174 14.19 -7.09 0.47
CA PRO A 174 12.90 -7.64 0.94
C PRO A 174 11.92 -6.58 1.47
N GLU A 175 12.44 -5.50 2.02
CA GLU A 175 11.69 -4.32 2.45
C GLU A 175 10.84 -3.69 1.32
N LEU A 176 11.29 -3.80 0.06
CA LEU A 176 10.63 -3.25 -1.14
C LEU A 176 9.64 -4.23 -1.83
N VAL A 177 9.51 -5.49 -1.38
CA VAL A 177 8.77 -6.55 -2.13
C VAL A 177 7.54 -7.13 -1.40
N GLY A 178 7.29 -6.70 -0.16
CA GLY A 178 6.18 -7.20 0.66
C GLY A 178 6.54 -8.41 1.53
N GLY A 179 6.35 -8.31 2.85
CA GLY A 179 6.65 -9.33 3.87
C GLY A 179 6.81 -8.62 5.24
N GLY A 180 6.07 -9.06 6.27
CA GLY A 180 5.85 -8.33 7.52
C GLY A 180 7.08 -8.02 8.41
N LEU A 181 6.80 -7.21 9.44
CA LEU A 181 7.60 -6.81 10.62
C LEU A 181 8.73 -5.76 10.49
N ARG A 182 9.37 -5.51 9.34
CA ARG A 182 10.52 -4.56 9.26
C ARG A 182 10.27 -3.27 8.46
N ARG A 183 9.11 -2.62 8.61
CA ARG A 183 8.73 -1.47 7.75
C ARG A 183 8.59 -0.11 8.40
N SER A 184 8.49 -0.03 9.71
CA SER A 184 8.16 1.23 10.39
C SER A 184 9.34 1.73 11.23
N ALA A 185 10.53 1.77 10.62
CA ALA A 185 11.75 2.20 11.30
C ALA A 185 12.58 3.21 10.45
N GLY A 186 11.89 4.05 9.67
CA GLY A 186 12.41 5.33 9.22
C GLY A 186 13.61 5.33 8.26
N GLY A 187 13.67 4.44 7.27
CA GLY A 187 14.69 4.55 6.21
C GLY A 187 16.16 4.41 6.65
N TRP A 188 17.08 4.62 5.69
CA TRP A 188 18.34 3.86 5.50
C TRP A 188 19.45 4.02 6.58
N ALA A 189 19.45 5.07 7.40
CA ALA A 189 20.47 5.29 8.46
C ALA A 189 20.04 4.76 9.84
N SER A 190 18.74 4.56 10.04
CA SER A 190 18.12 4.37 11.34
C SER A 190 18.38 2.97 11.90
N VAL A 191 18.60 1.96 11.06
CA VAL A 191 18.79 0.56 11.50
C VAL A 191 20.03 0.37 12.38
N ALA A 192 21.07 1.20 12.22
CA ALA A 192 22.26 1.17 13.10
C ALA A 192 22.05 1.96 14.41
N ALA A 193 21.24 3.02 14.40
CA ALA A 193 20.95 3.87 15.56
C ALA A 193 19.79 3.35 16.44
N LEU A 194 18.98 2.43 15.94
CA LEU A 194 17.73 1.94 16.52
C LEU A 194 17.85 1.04 17.77
N LYS A 195 19.04 0.89 18.37
CA LYS A 195 19.17 0.23 19.68
C LYS A 195 18.72 1.09 20.88
N ARG A 196 18.36 2.37 20.69
CA ARG A 196 18.19 3.30 21.84
C ARG A 196 16.87 4.11 21.95
N GLY A 197 15.92 4.03 21.02
CA GLY A 197 14.71 4.88 21.05
C GLY A 197 13.37 4.13 21.16
N ARG A 198 12.51 4.53 22.11
CA ARG A 198 11.17 3.97 22.38
C ARG A 198 10.06 4.71 21.60
N GLU A 199 10.01 4.57 20.27
CA GLU A 199 8.90 5.12 19.47
C GLU A 199 8.01 4.01 18.88
N ARG A 200 6.69 4.16 19.01
CA ARG A 200 5.66 3.22 18.52
C ARG A 200 5.14 3.74 17.18
N TRP A 201 5.36 2.97 16.12
CA TRP A 201 5.02 3.37 14.76
C TRP A 201 3.82 2.59 14.22
N ALA A 202 2.90 3.26 13.50
CA ALA A 202 1.82 2.62 12.77
C ALA A 202 2.35 1.84 11.55
N CYS A 203 1.78 0.68 11.24
CA CYS A 203 2.22 -0.15 10.12
C CYS A 203 1.05 -0.89 9.43
N ASP A 204 1.05 -0.93 8.10
CA ASP A 204 0.18 -1.77 7.25
C ASP A 204 1.04 -2.45 6.16
N GLU A 205 0.81 -3.73 5.89
CA GLU A 205 1.62 -4.49 4.93
C GLU A 205 1.47 -4.04 3.47
N ARG A 206 0.44 -3.24 3.19
CA ARG A 206 0.08 -2.70 1.87
C ARG A 206 0.53 -1.26 1.68
N VAL A 207 1.19 -0.65 2.67
CA VAL A 207 1.69 0.73 2.61
C VAL A 207 3.19 0.74 2.87
N LEU A 208 3.95 1.45 2.04
CA LEU A 208 5.37 1.71 2.19
C LEU A 208 5.55 3.22 2.41
N GLY A 209 5.72 3.63 3.66
CA GLY A 209 5.80 5.03 4.04
C GLY A 209 6.13 5.21 5.52
N SER A 210 6.27 6.47 5.93
CA SER A 210 6.37 6.93 7.31
C SER A 210 5.14 6.52 8.14
N GLY A 211 5.26 6.57 9.47
CA GLY A 211 4.14 6.28 10.37
C GLY A 211 2.95 7.22 10.10
N ASP A 212 3.23 8.51 9.96
CA ASP A 212 2.25 9.56 9.70
C ASP A 212 1.54 9.35 8.37
N PHE A 213 2.29 8.99 7.32
CA PHE A 213 1.70 8.65 6.01
C PHE A 213 0.78 7.44 6.09
N VAL A 214 1.17 6.39 6.82
CA VAL A 214 0.32 5.21 7.02
C VAL A 214 -0.98 5.60 7.74
N GLU A 215 -0.90 6.41 8.79
CA GLU A 215 -2.08 6.89 9.51
C GLU A 215 -3.00 7.73 8.62
N GLN A 216 -2.44 8.63 7.82
CA GLN A 216 -3.20 9.44 6.86
C GLN A 216 -3.96 8.56 5.87
N ILE A 217 -3.29 7.59 5.23
CA ILE A 217 -3.90 6.72 4.22
C ILE A 217 -5.01 5.85 4.84
N LEU A 218 -4.81 5.34 6.06
CA LEU A 218 -5.85 4.60 6.77
C LEU A 218 -7.06 5.50 7.08
N HIS A 219 -6.82 6.73 7.52
CA HIS A 219 -7.88 7.70 7.79
C HIS A 219 -8.68 8.06 6.52
N GLU A 220 -8.00 8.30 5.40
CA GLU A 220 -8.65 8.59 4.12
C GLU A 220 -9.49 7.40 3.62
N ALA A 221 -8.95 6.18 3.68
CA ALA A 221 -9.66 4.98 3.26
C ALA A 221 -10.92 4.72 4.11
N GLU A 222 -10.82 4.89 5.43
CA GLU A 222 -11.95 4.75 6.35
C GLU A 222 -13.00 5.86 6.13
N SER A 223 -12.56 7.09 5.84
CA SER A 223 -13.45 8.22 5.56
C SER A 223 -14.28 8.00 4.29
N GLN A 224 -13.64 7.48 3.23
CA GLN A 224 -14.34 7.14 1.97
C GLN A 224 -15.31 5.97 2.13
N ALA A 225 -15.00 4.99 2.99
CA ALA A 225 -15.88 3.85 3.27
C ALA A 225 -17.12 4.22 4.10
N THR A 226 -17.10 5.34 4.84
CA THR A 226 -18.13 5.71 5.82
C THR A 226 -18.90 6.99 5.48
N ALA A 227 -18.70 7.53 4.28
CA ALA A 227 -19.31 8.77 3.77
C ALA A 227 -20.86 8.78 3.70
N GLY A 228 -21.55 7.71 4.11
CA GLY A 228 -23.01 7.64 4.17
C GLY A 228 -23.63 7.60 5.58
N TRP A 229 -22.86 7.38 6.67
CA TRP A 229 -23.42 6.99 7.99
C TRP A 229 -22.91 7.86 9.17
N SER A 230 -21.94 8.74 8.95
CA SER A 230 -20.99 9.18 10.01
C SER A 230 -21.46 10.25 11.00
N ALA A 231 -22.27 11.25 10.61
CA ALA A 231 -22.56 12.39 11.49
C ALA A 231 -23.44 12.00 12.69
N ARG A 232 -24.52 11.24 12.44
CA ARG A 232 -25.47 10.82 13.48
C ARG A 232 -24.84 9.82 14.45
N VAL A 233 -23.98 8.93 13.96
CA VAL A 233 -23.31 7.93 14.80
C VAL A 233 -22.13 8.53 15.58
N ALA A 234 -21.41 9.50 15.02
CA ALA A 234 -20.36 10.20 15.75
C ALA A 234 -20.92 10.95 16.99
N GLN A 235 -22.15 11.47 16.91
CA GLN A 235 -22.83 12.11 18.04
C GLN A 235 -23.15 11.15 19.19
N THR A 236 -23.14 9.83 18.95
CA THR A 236 -23.40 8.81 19.99
C THR A 236 -22.17 8.44 20.82
N LEU A 237 -20.97 8.88 20.41
CA LEU A 237 -19.71 8.54 21.09
C LEU A 237 -19.67 9.01 22.56
N PRO A 238 -20.07 10.24 22.92
CA PRO A 238 -20.13 10.67 24.33
C PRO A 238 -21.04 9.78 25.17
N SER A 239 -22.24 9.45 24.67
CA SER A 239 -23.17 8.57 25.37
C SER A 239 -22.64 7.14 25.54
N LEU A 240 -21.89 6.64 24.54
CA LEU A 240 -21.23 5.34 24.63
C LEU A 240 -20.10 5.37 25.69
N ILE A 241 -19.32 6.45 25.77
CA ILE A 241 -18.27 6.62 26.78
C ILE A 241 -18.86 6.64 28.18
N GLU A 242 -19.90 7.44 28.41
CA GLU A 242 -20.64 7.50 29.69
C GLU A 242 -21.18 6.11 30.09
N ARG A 243 -21.73 5.37 29.12
CA ARG A 243 -22.24 4.01 29.37
C ARG A 243 -21.12 3.03 29.73
N MET A 244 -20.00 3.07 29.02
CA MET A 244 -18.85 2.20 29.30
C MET A 244 -18.19 2.56 30.64
N ALA A 245 -18.09 3.84 30.98
CA ALA A 245 -17.62 4.32 32.27
C ALA A 245 -18.45 3.72 33.42
N ARG A 246 -19.77 3.85 33.37
CA ARG A 246 -20.69 3.25 34.37
C ARG A 246 -20.56 1.73 34.44
N THR A 247 -20.52 1.06 33.30
CA THR A 247 -20.49 -0.42 33.23
C THR A 247 -19.23 -1.03 33.83
N PHE A 248 -18.10 -0.34 33.69
CA PHE A 248 -16.80 -0.83 34.16
C PHE A 248 -16.33 -0.18 35.47
N GLY A 249 -17.15 0.71 36.06
CA GLY A 249 -16.84 1.38 37.32
C GLY A 249 -15.62 2.29 37.24
N VAL A 250 -15.48 3.04 36.14
CA VAL A 250 -14.37 3.97 35.89
C VAL A 250 -14.92 5.36 35.54
N ARG A 251 -14.11 6.41 35.71
CA ARG A 251 -14.48 7.75 35.27
C ARG A 251 -14.30 7.90 33.75
N GLU A 252 -15.13 8.71 33.11
CA GLU A 252 -15.00 9.00 31.67
C GLU A 252 -13.63 9.58 31.31
N THR A 253 -13.13 10.49 32.13
CA THR A 253 -11.79 11.09 31.97
C THR A 253 -10.67 10.05 32.04
N GLU A 254 -10.86 8.92 32.72
CA GLU A 254 -9.89 7.81 32.73
C GLU A 254 -9.94 7.00 31.43
N ILE A 255 -11.12 6.85 30.81
CA ILE A 255 -11.29 6.20 29.50
C ILE A 255 -10.63 7.03 28.40
N LEU A 256 -10.81 8.35 28.45
CA LEU A 256 -10.24 9.31 27.50
C LEU A 256 -8.73 9.54 27.68
N GLY A 257 -8.17 9.13 28.83
CA GLY A 257 -6.80 9.40 29.24
C GLY A 257 -5.82 8.22 29.10
N GLY A 258 -4.58 8.45 29.53
CA GLY A 258 -3.48 7.48 29.46
C GLY A 258 -3.50 6.34 30.49
N SER A 259 -4.54 6.23 31.34
CA SER A 259 -4.56 5.32 32.49
C SER A 259 -4.48 3.85 32.08
N ARG A 260 -3.53 3.10 32.66
CA ARG A 260 -3.28 1.68 32.35
C ARG A 260 -3.96 0.71 33.32
N ARG A 261 -4.83 1.20 34.20
CA ARG A 261 -5.57 0.35 35.15
C ARG A 261 -6.40 -0.69 34.38
N ARG A 262 -6.44 -1.93 34.89
CA ARG A 262 -7.14 -3.05 34.25
C ARG A 262 -8.62 -2.74 33.93
N PRO A 263 -9.41 -2.08 34.81
CA PRO A 263 -10.78 -1.67 34.50
C PRO A 263 -10.88 -0.68 33.34
N VAL A 264 -9.97 0.29 33.27
CA VAL A 264 -9.94 1.31 32.21
C VAL A 264 -9.59 0.69 30.85
N ALA A 265 -8.61 -0.21 30.82
CA ALA A 265 -8.23 -0.92 29.60
C ALA A 265 -9.38 -1.81 29.08
N ARG A 266 -10.14 -2.45 29.99
CA ARG A 266 -11.33 -3.23 29.65
C ARG A 266 -12.45 -2.36 29.10
N ALA A 267 -12.72 -1.21 29.73
CA ALA A 267 -13.71 -0.25 29.28
C ALA A 267 -13.40 0.28 27.86
N ARG A 268 -12.15 0.66 27.59
CA ARG A 268 -11.71 1.09 26.24
C ARG A 268 -11.86 0.00 25.19
N ALA A 269 -11.50 -1.24 25.53
CA ALA A 269 -11.65 -2.37 24.62
C ALA A 269 -13.14 -2.65 24.31
N ALA A 270 -14.00 -2.64 25.33
CA ALA A 270 -15.44 -2.81 25.16
C ALA A 270 -16.07 -1.67 24.32
N MET A 271 -15.68 -0.42 24.58
CA MET A 271 -16.08 0.73 23.76
C MET A 271 -15.63 0.56 22.31
N SER A 272 -14.38 0.17 22.09
CA SER A 272 -13.82 -0.08 20.75
C SER A 272 -14.63 -1.14 20.01
N ALA A 273 -15.04 -2.21 20.71
CA ALA A 273 -15.87 -3.26 20.14
C ALA A 273 -17.23 -2.74 19.70
N VAL A 274 -17.96 -2.03 20.57
CA VAL A 274 -19.29 -1.48 20.22
C VAL A 274 -19.18 -0.43 19.10
N ALA A 275 -18.22 0.49 19.20
CA ALA A 275 -18.00 1.54 18.22
C ALA A 275 -17.70 0.96 16.83
N VAL A 276 -16.77 0.02 16.72
CA VAL A 276 -16.34 -0.50 15.42
C VAL A 276 -17.30 -1.57 14.87
N ARG A 277 -17.75 -2.51 15.71
CA ARG A 277 -18.52 -3.68 15.23
C ARG A 277 -20.01 -3.42 15.12
N SER A 278 -20.59 -2.65 16.03
CA SER A 278 -22.05 -2.48 16.08
C SER A 278 -22.49 -1.10 15.59
N LEU A 279 -21.73 -0.04 15.87
CA LEU A 279 -22.00 1.29 15.34
C LEU A 279 -21.39 1.52 13.95
N GLY A 280 -20.49 0.66 13.50
CA GLY A 280 -19.81 0.79 12.21
C GLY A 280 -18.88 2.01 12.12
N LEU A 281 -18.41 2.53 13.26
CA LEU A 281 -17.50 3.67 13.28
C LEU A 281 -16.10 3.27 12.79
N PRO A 282 -15.43 4.18 12.05
CA PRO A 282 -14.00 4.06 11.77
C PRO A 282 -13.19 3.84 13.05
N ALA A 283 -12.19 2.96 12.98
CA ALA A 283 -11.29 2.74 14.11
C ALA A 283 -10.53 4.01 14.47
N THR A 284 -10.21 4.86 13.48
CA THR A 284 -9.60 6.19 13.68
C THR A 284 -10.51 7.15 14.45
N ARG A 285 -11.81 7.17 14.19
CA ARG A 285 -12.77 8.01 14.92
C ARG A 285 -12.94 7.53 16.37
N ALA A 286 -13.04 6.23 16.57
CA ALA A 286 -13.04 5.65 17.91
C ALA A 286 -11.73 5.94 18.65
N ALA A 287 -10.60 5.88 17.96
CA ALA A 287 -9.27 6.20 18.48
C ALA A 287 -9.13 7.67 18.90
N GLN A 288 -9.57 8.60 18.05
CA GLN A 288 -9.60 10.03 18.34
C GLN A 288 -10.42 10.32 19.59
N ALA A 289 -11.60 9.71 19.70
CA ALA A 289 -12.44 9.83 20.88
C ALA A 289 -11.80 9.23 22.13
N LEU A 290 -10.94 8.22 22.00
CA LEU A 290 -10.31 7.50 23.12
C LEU A 290 -8.92 7.99 23.50
N GLY A 291 -8.33 8.93 22.75
CA GLY A 291 -6.93 9.33 22.93
C GLY A 291 -5.94 8.17 22.74
N VAL A 292 -6.23 7.24 21.83
CA VAL A 292 -5.37 6.08 21.51
C VAL A 292 -5.16 5.96 20.00
N THR A 293 -4.28 5.05 19.56
CA THR A 293 -4.08 4.79 18.12
C THR A 293 -5.19 3.90 17.54
N ALA A 294 -5.49 4.03 16.24
CA ALA A 294 -6.47 3.19 15.55
C ALA A 294 -6.14 1.69 15.65
N MET A 295 -4.85 1.33 15.61
CA MET A 295 -4.41 -0.05 15.82
C MET A 295 -4.66 -0.57 17.24
N ALA A 296 -4.60 0.30 18.26
CA ALA A 296 -4.95 -0.09 19.62
C ALA A 296 -6.45 -0.39 19.75
N VAL A 297 -7.30 0.38 19.06
CA VAL A 297 -8.75 0.12 18.93
C VAL A 297 -8.98 -1.22 18.24
N LEU A 298 -8.41 -1.45 17.06
CA LEU A 298 -8.58 -2.69 16.29
C LEU A 298 -8.14 -3.94 17.06
N ARG A 299 -6.95 -3.92 17.70
CA ARG A 299 -6.48 -5.01 18.58
C ARG A 299 -7.31 -5.14 19.87
N GLY A 300 -8.05 -4.09 20.22
CA GLY A 300 -8.95 -4.04 21.37
C GLY A 300 -10.31 -4.68 21.09
N VAL A 301 -10.78 -4.68 19.83
CA VAL A 301 -12.13 -5.12 19.45
C VAL A 301 -12.44 -6.53 19.93
N ASP A 302 -11.62 -7.52 19.60
CA ASP A 302 -11.91 -8.92 19.94
C ASP A 302 -11.90 -9.17 21.45
N ARG A 303 -10.95 -8.53 22.17
CA ARG A 303 -10.90 -8.56 23.63
C ARG A 303 -12.11 -7.86 24.25
N GLY A 304 -12.55 -6.75 23.64
CA GLY A 304 -13.72 -5.99 24.04
C GLY A 304 -15.00 -6.81 23.95
N LEU A 305 -15.20 -7.55 22.86
CA LEU A 305 -16.31 -8.50 22.72
C LEU A 305 -16.28 -9.57 23.83
N GLY A 306 -15.09 -10.07 24.17
CA GLY A 306 -14.91 -10.96 25.32
C GLY A 306 -15.40 -10.35 26.64
N TYR A 307 -14.96 -9.12 26.96
CA TYR A 307 -15.36 -8.44 28.19
C TYR A 307 -16.85 -8.09 28.27
N LEU A 308 -17.49 -7.81 27.12
CA LEU A 308 -18.94 -7.59 27.05
C LEU A 308 -19.70 -8.90 27.32
N ARG A 309 -19.25 -10.03 26.76
CA ARG A 309 -19.82 -11.36 27.03
C ARG A 309 -19.69 -11.76 28.50
N GLU A 310 -18.53 -11.54 29.12
CA GLU A 310 -18.31 -11.78 30.56
C GLU A 310 -19.35 -11.05 31.43
N ARG A 311 -19.86 -9.90 30.97
CA ARG A 311 -20.86 -9.08 31.66
C ARG A 311 -22.29 -9.28 31.17
N ARG A 312 -22.52 -10.25 30.28
CA ARG A 312 -23.83 -10.53 29.65
C ARG A 312 -24.42 -9.30 28.94
N LEU A 313 -23.56 -8.50 28.31
CA LEU A 313 -23.95 -7.32 27.55
C LEU A 313 -23.93 -7.62 26.05
N ASP A 314 -25.03 -7.31 25.38
CA ASP A 314 -25.15 -7.41 23.93
C ASP A 314 -24.66 -6.10 23.26
N PRO A 315 -23.59 -6.15 22.44
CA PRO A 315 -23.07 -4.97 21.76
C PRO A 315 -24.07 -4.31 20.79
N GLU A 316 -24.97 -5.07 20.15
CA GLU A 316 -25.98 -4.52 19.24
C GLU A 316 -27.06 -3.75 19.99
N ARG A 317 -27.46 -4.26 21.16
CA ARG A 317 -28.39 -3.57 22.05
C ARG A 317 -27.79 -2.27 22.57
N LEU A 318 -26.52 -2.30 23.00
CA LEU A 318 -25.80 -1.11 23.45
C LEU A 318 -25.73 -0.05 22.36
N ALA A 319 -25.46 -0.45 21.12
CA ALA A 319 -25.44 0.45 19.96
C ALA A 319 -26.82 1.10 19.71
N LYS A 320 -27.91 0.32 19.76
CA LYS A 320 -29.28 0.85 19.59
C LYS A 320 -29.68 1.83 20.70
N GLU A 321 -29.26 1.56 21.94
CA GLU A 321 -29.55 2.41 23.10
C GLU A 321 -28.89 3.80 22.98
N VAL A 322 -27.68 3.88 22.41
CA VAL A 322 -26.98 5.16 22.21
C VAL A 322 -27.42 5.92 20.96
N ILE A 323 -28.03 5.26 19.96
CA ILE A 323 -28.59 5.90 18.76
C ILE A 323 -29.96 6.56 19.01
N ARG A 324 -30.71 6.08 20.01
CA ARG A 324 -32.07 6.55 20.34
C ARG A 324 -32.13 7.73 21.31
N LYS A 325 -30.99 8.15 21.87
CA LYS A 325 -30.85 9.35 22.69
C LYS A 325 -30.34 10.50 21.85
#